data_AF-A0AAC9QSQ8-F1
#
_entry.id   AF-A0AAC9QSQ8-F1
#
_cell.length_a   1.000
_cell.length_b   1.000
_cell.length_c   1.000
_cell.angle_alpha   90.00
_cell.angle_beta   90.00
_cell.angle_gamma   90.00
#
_symmetry.space_group_name_H-M   'P 1'
#
loop_
_entity.id
_entity.type
_entity.pdbx_description
1 polymer ?
#
loop_
_entity_poly.entity_id
_entity_poly.type
_entity_poly.pdbx_seq_one_letter_code
_entity_poly.pdbx_strand_id
1 'polypeptide(L)' 'MMIEKEVKQCQCEEPSGVHPETDQLGFWMACNDCGGKIDATYEYFEGFGEMRQRDDFYVENE' A
#
# COMPACT_ATOMS: atom_id res chain seq x y z
N MET A 1 21.67 10.69 -0.89
CA MET A 1 20.49 11.35 -1.45
C MET A 1 19.44 10.28 -1.68
N MET A 2 18.39 10.26 -0.87
CA MET A 2 17.24 9.40 -1.13
C MET A 2 16.48 10.08 -2.27
N ILE A 3 16.56 9.52 -3.47
CA ILE A 3 15.75 9.96 -4.60
C ILE A 3 14.32 9.58 -4.22
N GLU A 4 13.53 10.55 -3.79
CA GLU A 4 12.09 10.39 -3.67
C GLU A 4 11.58 10.08 -5.07
N LYS A 5 11.35 8.80 -5.36
CA LYS A 5 10.68 8.41 -6.61
C LYS A 5 9.28 9.00 -6.53
N GLU A 6 9.04 10.07 -7.29
CA GLU A 6 7.71 10.63 -7.47
C GLU A 6 6.77 9.51 -7.92
N VAL A 7 5.80 9.19 -7.07
CA VAL A 7 4.80 8.18 -7.37
C VAL A 7 3.84 8.79 -8.39
N LYS A 8 3.96 8.37 -9.64
CA LYS A 8 3.07 8.81 -10.73
C LYS A 8 1.65 8.32 -10.44
N GLN A 9 0.71 9.24 -10.28
CA GLN A 9 -0.71 8.93 -10.11
C GLN A 9 -1.40 8.72 -11.47
N CYS A 10 -2.39 7.84 -11.52
CA CYS A 10 -3.21 7.63 -12.71
C CYS A 10 -4.10 8.87 -12.95
N GLN A 11 -4.25 9.26 -14.21
CA GLN A 11 -5.12 10.36 -14.66
C GLN A 11 -6.04 9.92 -15.82
N CYS A 12 -6.18 8.62 -16.05
CA CYS A 12 -7.06 8.09 -17.09
C CYS A 12 -8.51 8.18 -16.63
N GLU A 13 -9.40 8.71 -17.48
CA GLU A 13 -10.85 8.77 -17.19
C GLU A 13 -11.49 7.37 -17.22
N GLU A 14 -11.08 6.52 -18.16
CA GLU A 14 -11.55 5.14 -18.30
C GLU A 14 -10.37 4.18 -18.55
N PRO A 15 -9.74 3.63 -17.50
CA PRO A 15 -8.68 2.65 -17.65
C PRO A 15 -9.18 1.36 -18.32
N SER A 16 -8.41 0.80 -19.25
CA SER A 16 -8.68 -0.51 -19.86
C SER A 16 -8.61 -1.66 -18.84
N GLY A 17 -7.94 -1.43 -17.72
CA GLY A 17 -7.85 -2.32 -16.57
C GLY A 17 -6.78 -1.86 -15.59
N VAL A 18 -6.64 -2.64 -14.52
CA VAL A 18 -5.66 -2.41 -13.46
C VAL A 18 -4.93 -3.71 -13.12
N HIS A 19 -3.68 -3.59 -12.66
CA HIS A 19 -2.87 -4.71 -12.18
C HIS A 19 -2.16 -4.33 -10.87
N PRO A 20 -1.86 -5.30 -9.98
CA PRO A 20 -1.15 -5.01 -8.74
C PRO A 20 0.33 -4.72 -9.00
N GLU A 21 0.83 -3.63 -8.42
CA GLU A 21 2.25 -3.27 -8.37
C GLU A 21 2.73 -3.29 -6.91
N THR A 22 3.71 -4.15 -6.63
CA THR A 22 4.15 -4.44 -5.26
C THR A 22 5.40 -3.65 -4.89
N ASP A 23 5.51 -3.31 -3.61
CA ASP A 23 6.73 -2.82 -2.98
C ASP A 23 7.10 -3.69 -1.76
N GLN A 24 7.99 -3.20 -0.90
CA GLN A 24 8.48 -3.96 0.25
C GLN A 24 7.43 -4.15 1.37
N LEU A 25 6.39 -3.31 1.40
CA LEU A 25 5.42 -3.26 2.50
C LEU A 25 4.02 -3.70 2.05
N GLY A 26 3.72 -3.59 0.76
CA GLY A 26 2.39 -3.83 0.23
C GLY A 26 2.30 -3.76 -1.29
N PHE A 27 1.12 -3.40 -1.78
CA PHE A 27 0.86 -3.24 -3.20
C PHE A 27 -0.15 -2.12 -3.48
N TRP A 28 -0.01 -1.51 -4.64
CA TRP A 28 -0.94 -0.53 -5.20
C TRP A 28 -1.62 -1.16 -6.41
N MET A 29 -2.82 -0.74 -6.75
CA MET A 29 -3.33 -0.99 -8.10
C MET A 29 -2.69 0.04 -9.05
N ALA A 30 -2.20 -0.41 -10.20
CA ALA A 30 -1.64 0.43 -11.24
C ALA A 30 -2.47 0.32 -12.52
N CYS A 31 -2.61 1.44 -13.23
CA CYS A 31 -3.34 1.51 -14.49
C CYS A 31 -2.58 0.80 -15.61
N ASN A 32 -3.27 -0.07 -16.37
CA ASN A 32 -2.68 -0.76 -17.52
C ASN A 32 -2.22 0.19 -18.63
N ASP A 33 -2.86 1.36 -18.76
CA ASP A 33 -2.61 2.27 -19.88
C ASP A 33 -1.48 3.26 -19.58
N CYS A 34 -1.52 3.92 -18.42
CA CYS A 34 -0.56 4.98 -18.09
C CYS A 34 0.52 4.56 -17.09
N GLY A 35 0.40 3.37 -16.48
CA GLY A 35 1.27 2.88 -15.42
C GLY A 35 1.24 3.71 -14.14
N GLY A 36 0.27 4.63 -14.03
CA GLY A 36 0.08 5.42 -12.82
C GLY A 36 -0.64 4.63 -11.75
N LYS A 37 -0.28 4.85 -10.49
CA LYS A 37 -0.93 4.24 -9.33
C LYS A 37 -2.35 4.78 -9.19
N ILE A 38 -3.28 3.92 -8.86
CA ILE A 38 -4.66 4.28 -8.57
C ILE A 38 -4.71 4.77 -7.13
N ASP A 39 -5.20 5.99 -6.93
CA ASP A 39 -5.27 6.62 -5.62
C ASP A 39 -6.12 5.79 -4.65
N ALA A 40 -5.76 5.82 -3.36
CA ALA A 40 -6.43 5.09 -2.27
C ALA A 40 -6.54 3.56 -2.42
N THR A 41 -5.72 2.91 -3.26
CA THR A 41 -5.73 1.44 -3.45
C THR A 41 -4.58 0.71 -2.74
N TYR A 42 -3.82 1.40 -1.87
CA TYR A 42 -2.68 0.75 -1.22
C TYR A 42 -3.12 -0.22 -0.14
N GLU A 43 -2.66 -1.45 -0.25
CA GLU A 43 -2.87 -2.48 0.73
C GLU A 43 -1.52 -3.00 1.23
N TYR A 44 -1.39 -3.14 2.55
CA TYR A 44 -0.21 -3.75 3.16
C TYR A 44 -0.33 -5.27 3.09
N PHE A 45 0.81 -5.96 2.94
CA PHE A 45 0.81 -7.41 3.11
C PHE A 45 0.44 -7.78 4.56
N GLU A 46 -0.24 -8.91 4.74
CA GLU A 46 -0.60 -9.43 6.06
C GLU A 46 0.65 -9.49 6.96
N GLY A 47 0.51 -8.99 8.20
CA GLY A 47 1.61 -8.85 9.15
C GLY A 47 2.30 -7.47 9.21
N PHE A 48 2.15 -6.60 8.20
CA PHE A 48 2.61 -5.19 8.30
C PHE A 48 1.60 -4.27 8.99
N GLY A 49 0.30 -4.59 8.88
CA GLY A 49 -0.81 -3.81 9.48
C GLY A 49 -1.21 -4.20 10.91
N GLU A 50 -0.77 -5.36 11.40
CA GLU A 50 -1.13 -5.90 12.73
C GLU A 50 -0.30 -5.33 13.88
N MET A 51 0.42 -4.22 13.68
CA MET A 51 1.04 -3.45 14.76
C MET A 51 0.10 -2.39 15.37
N ARG A 52 -1.22 -2.57 15.27
CA ARG A 52 -2.19 -1.76 16.03
C ARG A 52 -2.89 -2.60 17.08
N GLN A 53 -2.59 -2.26 18.35
CA GLN A 53 -3.24 -2.68 19.59
C GLN A 53 -3.06 -4.14 20.00
N ARG A 54 -1.86 -4.47 20.47
CA ARG A 54 -1.75 -5.32 21.64
C ARG A 54 -1.51 -4.39 22.83
N ASP A 55 -2.57 -3.72 23.27
CA ASP A 55 -2.58 -3.02 24.55
C ASP A 55 -2.25 -4.06 25.64
N ASP A 56 -1.02 -3.97 26.13
CA ASP A 56 -0.52 -4.36 27.44
C ASP A 56 -1.56 -5.01 28.37
N PHE A 57 -1.73 -6.33 28.28
CA PHE A 57 -2.24 -7.11 29.40
C PHE A 57 -1.05 -7.55 30.25
N TYR A 58 -0.59 -6.64 31.13
CA TYR A 58 0.24 -7.05 32.27
C TYR A 58 -0.64 -7.89 33.19
N VAL A 59 -0.48 -9.21 33.16
CA VAL A 59 -0.91 -10.06 34.26
C VAL A 59 0.20 -10.04 35.29
N GLU A 60 0.11 -9.15 36.27
CA GLU A 60 0.81 -9.36 37.54
C GLU A 60 0.23 -10.65 38.15
N ASN A 61 0.99 -11.75 38.04
CA ASN A 61 0.80 -12.90 38.89
C ASN A 61 1.79 -12.75 40.05
N GLU A 62 1.32 -12.29 41.21
CA GLU A 62 1.88 -12.66 42.50
C GLU A 62 0.77 -12.77 43.56
#